data_AF-A0A9X7NQT7-F1
#
_entry.id   AF-A0A9X7NQT7-F1
#
_cell.length_a   1.000
_cell.length_b   1.000
_cell.length_c   1.000
_cell.angle_alpha   90.00
_cell.angle_beta   90.00
_cell.angle_gamma   90.00
#
_symmetry.space_group_name_H-M   'P 1'
#
loop_
_entity.id
_entity.type
_entity.pdbx_description
1 polymer ?
#
loop_
_entity_poly.entity_id
_entity_poly.type
_entity_poly.pdbx_seq_one_letter_code
_entity_poly.pdbx_strand_id
1 'polypeptide(L)'
;MGKHTHLYKLAVWRRLRSRQLIKQPLCEYCLESEEVTAADTVDHITPHRGDMKLFTDPLNLQSLCSPCHNKRKQREEAGQDVIVFGADGWPLA
;
A
#
# COMPACT_ATOMS: atom_id res chain seq x y z
N MET A 1 -14.11 13.05 -3.53
CA MET A 1 -13.37 13.22 -2.27
C MET A 1 -13.83 12.12 -1.32
N GLY A 2 -12.94 11.20 -0.93
CA GLY A 2 -13.31 10.02 -0.13
C GLY A 2 -13.86 10.41 1.25
N LYS A 3 -14.73 9.58 1.82
CA LYS A 3 -15.11 9.67 3.23
C LYS A 3 -13.81 9.50 4.06
N HIS A 4 -13.61 10.30 5.10
CA HIS A 4 -12.45 10.26 6.04
C HIS A 4 -11.13 10.96 5.65
N THR A 5 -11.07 11.83 4.64
CA THR A 5 -9.83 12.57 4.28
C THR A 5 -9.22 13.40 5.41
N HIS A 6 -10.02 13.81 6.40
CA HIS A 6 -9.53 14.53 7.58
C HIS A 6 -8.55 13.72 8.44
N LEU A 7 -8.64 12.38 8.44
CA LEU A 7 -7.76 11.51 9.22
C LEU A 7 -6.29 11.61 8.75
N TYR A 8 -6.08 11.77 7.45
CA TYR A 8 -4.74 11.93 6.86
C TYR A 8 -4.08 13.27 7.22
N LYS A 9 -4.82 14.23 7.78
CA LYS A 9 -4.27 15.50 8.28
C LYS A 9 -3.74 15.40 9.71
N LEU A 10 -4.02 14.31 10.41
CA LEU A 10 -3.63 14.13 11.80
C LEU A 10 -2.10 13.96 11.95
N ALA A 11 -1.56 14.45 13.07
CA ALA A 11 -0.13 14.34 13.36
C ALA A 11 0.32 12.86 13.48
N VAL A 12 -0.56 11.98 13.96
CA VAL A 12 -0.28 10.54 14.04
C VAL A 12 0.00 9.95 12.66
N TRP A 13 -0.79 10.32 11.64
CA TRP A 13 -0.59 9.85 10.28
C TRP A 13 0.75 10.32 9.71
N ARG A 14 1.09 11.61 9.87
CA ARG A 14 2.39 12.14 9.40
C ARG A 14 3.58 11.37 9.97
N ARG A 15 3.52 11.03 11.27
CA ARG A 15 4.56 10.24 11.95
C ARG A 15 4.61 8.80 11.45
N LEU A 16 3.45 8.14 11.33
CA LEU A 16 3.35 6.78 10.81
C LEU A 16 3.88 6.70 9.37
N ARG A 17 3.43 7.59 8.49
CA ARG A 17 3.89 7.67 7.10
C ARG A 17 5.40 7.80 7.01
N SER A 18 5.99 8.74 7.76
CA SER A 18 7.44 8.94 7.76
C SER A 18 8.20 7.71 8.26
N ARG A 19 7.72 7.08 9.36
CA ARG A 19 8.34 5.86 9.88
C ARG A 19 8.24 4.69 8.90
N GLN A 20 7.10 4.54 8.24
CA GLN A 20 6.89 3.46 7.28
C GLN A 20 7.81 3.61 6.06
N LEU A 21 7.95 4.81 5.50
CA LEU A 21 8.86 5.04 4.36
C LEU A 21 10.34 4.87 4.74
N ILE A 22 10.72 5.11 6.00
CA ILE A 22 12.07 4.79 6.48
C ILE A 22 12.25 3.27 6.62
N LYS A 23 11.26 2.57 7.18
CA LYS A 23 11.28 1.12 7.39
C LYS A 23 11.26 0.33 6.07
N GLN A 24 10.44 0.77 5.14
CA GLN A 24 10.20 0.13 3.84
C GLN A 24 10.33 1.22 2.76
N PRO A 25 11.57 1.53 2.33
CA PRO A 25 11.84 2.62 1.39
C PRO A 25 11.53 2.27 -0.07
N LEU A 26 11.24 1.00 -0.36
CA LEU A 26 10.93 0.49 -1.70
C LEU A 26 9.45 0.11 -1.81
N CYS A 27 8.96 0.11 -3.04
CA CYS A 27 7.60 -0.30 -3.37
C CYS A 27 7.44 -1.82 -3.23
N GLU A 28 6.52 -2.27 -2.37
CA GLU A 28 6.28 -3.69 -2.11
C GLU A 28 5.92 -4.45 -3.40
N TYR A 29 5.02 -3.91 -4.23
CA TYR A 29 4.60 -4.58 -5.46
C TYR A 29 5.70 -4.65 -6.52
N CYS A 30 6.62 -3.69 -6.53
CA CYS A 30 7.77 -3.76 -7.42
C CYS A 30 8.73 -4.84 -6.93
N LEU A 31 8.98 -4.92 -5.61
CA LEU A 31 9.83 -5.97 -5.03
C LEU A 31 9.31 -7.38 -5.31
N GLU A 32 7.99 -7.60 -5.21
CA GLU A 32 7.36 -8.86 -5.60
C GLU A 32 7.59 -9.23 -7.07
N SER A 33 7.79 -8.23 -7.94
CA SER A 33 8.06 -8.39 -9.36
C SER A 33 9.57 -8.34 -9.68
N GLU A 34 10.42 -8.46 -8.65
CA GLU A 34 11.89 -8.34 -8.75
C GLU A 34 12.40 -6.98 -9.28
N GLU A 35 11.57 -5.95 -9.18
CA GLU A 35 11.87 -4.57 -9.61
C GLU A 35 12.21 -3.68 -8.41
N VAL A 36 13.18 -2.78 -8.57
CA VAL A 36 13.59 -1.85 -7.51
C VAL A 36 13.08 -0.46 -7.82
N THR A 37 12.03 -0.04 -7.11
CA THR A 37 11.45 1.31 -7.22
C THR A 37 11.27 1.92 -5.83
N ALA A 38 11.69 3.17 -5.65
CA ALA A 38 11.47 3.91 -4.41
C ALA A 38 9.96 4.12 -4.14
N ALA A 39 9.56 3.95 -2.89
CA ALA A 39 8.19 4.25 -2.47
C ALA A 39 7.99 5.74 -2.18
N ASP A 40 6.83 6.26 -2.57
CA ASP A 40 6.43 7.65 -2.32
C ASP A 40 5.10 7.76 -1.55
N THR A 41 4.39 6.64 -1.46
CA THR A 41 3.04 6.53 -0.93
C THR A 41 3.00 5.44 0.14
N VAL A 42 2.29 5.71 1.23
CA VAL A 42 2.00 4.71 2.26
C VAL A 42 0.52 4.42 2.18
N ASP A 43 0.22 3.14 2.00
CA ASP A 43 -1.10 2.59 1.78
C ASP A 43 -1.52 1.68 2.93
N HIS A 44 -2.82 1.57 3.16
CA HIS A 44 -3.37 0.63 4.13
C HIS A 44 -3.61 -0.72 3.46
N ILE A 45 -2.98 -1.78 3.97
CA ILE A 45 -3.14 -3.16 3.44
C ILE A 45 -4.62 -3.53 3.47
N THR A 46 -5.23 -3.44 4.65
CA THR A 46 -6.67 -3.53 4.85
C THR A 46 -7.29 -2.13 4.90
N PRO A 47 -8.25 -1.79 4.03
CA PRO A 47 -8.91 -0.49 4.04
C PRO A 47 -9.55 -0.19 5.39
N HIS A 48 -9.15 0.91 6.03
CA HIS A 48 -9.58 1.23 7.39
C HIS A 48 -11.07 1.60 7.50
N ARG A 49 -11.72 2.08 6.42
CA ARG A 49 -13.16 2.45 6.38
C ARG A 49 -13.64 3.34 7.55
N GLY A 50 -12.74 4.16 8.09
CA GLY A 50 -12.99 5.03 9.25
C GLY A 50 -12.67 4.42 10.63
N ASP A 51 -12.30 3.13 10.70
CA ASP A 51 -11.82 2.50 11.93
C ASP A 51 -10.44 3.05 12.29
N MET A 52 -10.35 3.70 13.45
CA MET A 52 -9.13 4.34 13.92
C MET A 52 -8.06 3.33 14.34
N LYS A 53 -8.44 2.12 14.78
CA LYS A 53 -7.49 1.06 15.10
C LYS A 53 -6.76 0.62 13.84
N LEU A 54 -7.50 0.27 12.79
CA LEU A 54 -6.91 -0.07 11.49
C LEU A 54 -6.15 1.09 10.84
N PHE A 55 -6.65 2.33 11.01
CA PHE A 55 -6.00 3.51 10.44
C PHE A 55 -4.63 3.79 11.07
N THR A 56 -4.47 3.51 12.37
CA THR A 56 -3.26 3.81 13.14
C THR A 56 -2.37 2.59 13.41
N ASP A 57 -2.77 1.41 12.94
CA ASP A 57 -2.00 0.18 13.09
C ASP A 57 -0.76 0.19 12.19
N PRO A 58 0.47 0.18 12.75
CA PRO A 58 1.70 0.14 11.95
C PRO A 58 1.91 -1.18 11.20
N LEU A 59 1.19 -2.25 11.56
CA LEU A 59 1.24 -3.53 10.85
C LEU A 59 0.31 -3.57 9.64
N ASN A 60 -0.64 -2.63 9.55
CA ASN A 60 -1.58 -2.51 8.44
C ASN A 60 -1.09 -1.54 7.35
N LEU A 61 0.21 -1.21 7.31
CA LEU A 61 0.77 -0.25 6.36
C LEU A 61 1.77 -0.93 5.42
N GLN A 62 1.69 -0.55 4.15
CA GLN A 62 2.64 -0.92 3.10
C GLN A 62 3.12 0.33 2.34
N SER A 63 4.35 0.29 1.86
CA SER A 63 4.95 1.34 1.04
C SER A 63 4.83 0.98 -0.44
N LEU A 64 4.30 1.90 -1.25
CA LEU A 64 4.11 1.72 -2.68
C LEU A 64 4.64 2.94 -3.44
N CYS A 65 5.00 2.73 -4.72
CA CYS A 65 5.19 3.83 -5.66
C CYS A 65 3.83 4.28 -6.21
N SER A 66 3.72 5.56 -6.61
CA SER A 66 2.49 6.12 -7.19
C SER A 66 1.90 5.28 -8.34
N PRO A 67 2.70 4.74 -9.29
CA PRO A 67 2.18 3.86 -10.34
C PRO A 67 1.47 2.60 -9.82
N CYS A 68 2.08 1.90 -8.86
CA CYS A 68 1.51 0.67 -8.30
C CYS A 68 0.28 0.96 -7.42
N HIS A 69 0.35 2.02 -6.62
CA HIS A 69 -0.79 2.48 -5.81
C HIS A 69 -2.00 2.83 -6.69
N ASN A 70 -1.80 3.59 -7.77
CA ASN A 70 -2.90 4.06 -8.62
C ASN A 70 -3.40 3.03 -9.64
N LYS A 71 -2.73 1.88 -9.77
CA LYS A 71 -3.12 0.82 -10.71
C LYS A 71 -3.43 -0.49 -9.99
N ARG A 72 -2.39 -1.20 -9.53
CA ARG A 72 -2.53 -2.53 -8.95
C ARG A 72 -3.36 -2.51 -7.67
N LYS A 73 -3.02 -1.62 -6.73
CA LYS A 73 -3.76 -1.52 -5.46
C LYS A 73 -5.23 -1.14 -5.68
N GLN A 74 -5.50 -0.15 -6.54
CA GLN A 74 -6.88 0.24 -6.87
C GLN A 74 -7.71 -0.91 -7.48
N ARG A 75 -7.10 -1.80 -8.28
CA ARG A 75 -7.78 -3.01 -8.81
C ARG A 75 -8.08 -4.03 -7.72
N GLU A 76 -7.11 -4.29 -6.84
CA GLU A 76 -7.29 -5.18 -5.69
C GLU A 76 -8.39 -4.67 -4.74
N GLU A 77 -8.44 -3.35 -4.48
CA GLU A 77 -9.52 -2.73 -3.69
C GLU A 77 -10.89 -2.82 -4.36
N ALA A 78 -10.93 -2.86 -5.69
CA ALA A 78 -12.14 -3.12 -6.46
C ALA A 78 -12.53 -4.60 -6.48
N GLY A 79 -11.78 -5.48 -5.80
CA GLY A 79 -12.02 -6.92 -5.75
C GLY A 79 -11.62 -7.66 -7.02
N GLN A 80 -10.68 -7.10 -7.81
CA GLN A 80 -10.15 -7.75 -9.00
C GLN A 80 -8.91 -8.55 -8.64
N ASP A 81 -8.86 -9.80 -9.10
CA ASP A 81 -7.68 -10.64 -8.95
C ASP A 81 -6.53 -10.11 -9.81
N VAL A 82 -5.37 -9.92 -9.19
CA VAL A 82 -4.13 -9.58 -9.88
C VAL A 82 -3.31 -10.85 -10.01
N ILE A 83 -3.38 -11.48 -11.18
CA ILE A 83 -2.61 -12.68 -11.48
C ILE A 83 -1.15 -12.27 -11.71
N VAL A 84 -0.26 -12.79 -10.88
CA VAL A 84 1.19 -12.71 -11.06
C VAL A 84 1.67 -14.06 -11.60
N PHE A 85 2.60 -14.06 -12.56
CA PHE A 85 3.17 -15.28 -13.11
C PHE A 85 4.56 -15.51 -12.51
N GLY A 86 4.84 -16.75 -12.09
CA GLY A 86 6.18 -17.17 -11.67
C GLY A 86 7.15 -17.24 -12.83
N ALA A 87 8.44 -17.42 -12.52
CA ALA A 87 9.49 -17.62 -13.53
C ALA A 87 9.27 -18.88 -14.40
N ASP A 88 8.44 -19.81 -13.94
CA ASP A 88 7.99 -21.00 -14.66
C ASP A 88 6.79 -20.73 -15.60
N GLY A 89 6.24 -19.52 -15.59
CA GLY A 89 5.10 -19.11 -16.40
C GLY A 89 3.73 -19.52 -15.84
N TRP A 90 3.66 -20.12 -14.66
CA TRP A 90 2.39 -20.46 -14.01
C TRP A 90 1.92 -19.31 -13.09
N PRO A 91 0.60 -19.10 -12.95
CA PRO A 91 0.06 -18.19 -11.95
C PRO A 91 0.55 -18.55 -10.55
N LEU A 92 1.08 -17.55 -9.83
CA LEU A 92 1.30 -17.64 -8.39
C LEU A 92 -0.08 -17.54 -7.71
N ALA A 93 -0.44 -18.58 -6.96
CA ALA A 93 -1.71 -18.71 -6.25
C ALA A 93 -1.71 -17.95 -4.92
#